data_AF-A0AAE3YKS9-F1
#
_entry.id   AF-A0AAE3YKS9-F1
#
_cell.length_a   1.000
_cell.length_b   1.000
_cell.length_c   1.000
_cell.angle_alpha   90.00
_cell.angle_beta   90.00
_cell.angle_gamma   90.00
#
_symmetry.space_group_name_H-M   'P 1'
#
loop_
_entity.id
_entity.type
_entity.pdbx_description
1 polymer ?
#
loop_
_entity_poly.entity_id
_entity_poly.type
_entity_poly.pdbx_seq_one_letter_code
_entity_poly.pdbx_strand_id
1 'polypeptide(L)'
;MVVTGAAGGFGSATARAFAAPGAHIVVSDLHGNPGPRSGTGLPSAVAVTTDVTDLVAAAILFLASDQAAFLTGVVPDVDGGRSIQ
;
A
#
# COMPACT_ATOMS: atom_id res chain seq x y z
N MET A 1 -5.24 -3.77 -2.63
CA MET A 1 -4.09 -3.00 -3.15
C MET A 1 -3.21 -2.56 -2.00
N VAL A 2 -1.89 -2.65 -2.12
CA VAL A 2 -0.94 -2.20 -1.09
C VAL A 2 -0.32 -0.87 -1.54
N VAL A 3 -0.24 0.10 -0.65
CA VAL A 3 0.36 1.41 -0.92
C VAL A 3 1.48 1.66 0.08
N THR A 4 2.72 1.82 -0.38
CA THR A 4 3.87 2.17 0.46
C THR A 4 4.08 3.68 0.48
N GLY A 5 4.77 4.19 1.50
CA GLY A 5 4.94 5.65 1.68
C GLY A 5 3.61 6.36 1.98
N ALA A 6 2.64 5.65 2.54
CA ALA A 6 1.28 6.15 2.70
C ALA A 6 1.13 7.29 3.71
N ALA A 7 2.15 7.56 4.54
CA ALA A 7 2.15 8.65 5.50
C ALA A 7 2.27 10.04 4.83
N GLY A 8 2.72 10.11 3.57
CA GLY A 8 2.94 11.39 2.89
C GLY A 8 3.00 11.33 1.37
N GLY A 9 3.16 12.49 0.75
CA GLY A 9 3.40 12.66 -0.69
C GLY A 9 2.41 11.89 -1.58
N PHE A 10 2.96 11.18 -2.57
CA PHE A 10 2.21 10.40 -3.54
C PHE A 10 1.53 9.17 -2.94
N GLY A 11 2.16 8.48 -1.99
CA GLY A 11 1.56 7.32 -1.34
C GLY A 11 0.23 7.66 -0.66
N SER A 12 0.16 8.80 0.03
CA SER A 12 -1.12 9.26 0.61
C SER A 12 -2.17 9.61 -0.45
N ALA A 13 -1.77 10.28 -1.54
CA ALA A 13 -2.70 10.66 -2.62
C ALA A 13 -3.27 9.41 -3.32
N THR A 14 -2.40 8.44 -3.63
CA THR A 14 -2.78 7.15 -4.20
C THR A 14 -3.69 6.38 -3.26
N ALA A 15 -3.34 6.28 -1.97
CA ALA A 15 -4.20 5.63 -0.98
C ALA A 15 -5.60 6.26 -0.93
N ARG A 16 -5.70 7.59 -0.98
CA ARG A 16 -6.98 8.31 -1.02
C ARG A 16 -7.76 8.06 -2.30
N ALA A 17 -7.09 8.10 -3.45
CA ALA A 17 -7.74 7.89 -4.74
C ALA A 17 -8.36 6.50 -4.86
N PHE A 18 -7.69 5.47 -4.33
CA PHE A 18 -8.21 4.10 -4.36
C PHE A 18 -9.16 3.78 -3.19
N ALA A 19 -9.00 4.42 -2.03
CA ALA A 19 -9.96 4.28 -0.94
C ALA A 19 -11.30 4.96 -1.24
N ALA A 20 -11.31 6.07 -2.01
CA ALA A 20 -12.52 6.85 -2.29
C ALA A 20 -13.65 6.05 -3.00
N PRO A 21 -13.35 5.16 -3.98
CA PRO A 21 -14.31 4.21 -4.53
C PRO A 21 -14.77 3.09 -3.57
N GLY A 22 -14.28 3.07 -2.33
CA GLY A 22 -14.57 2.01 -1.36
C GLY A 22 -13.67 0.79 -1.48
N ALA A 23 -12.56 0.87 -2.23
CA ALA A 23 -11.64 -0.26 -2.31
C ALA A 23 -10.99 -0.52 -0.94
N HIS A 24 -10.88 -1.79 -0.58
CA HIS A 24 -10.08 -2.21 0.56
C HIS A 24 -8.61 -2.18 0.20
N ILE A 25 -7.86 -1.37 0.93
CA ILE A 25 -6.43 -1.16 0.70
C ILE A 25 -5.61 -1.43 1.96
N VAL A 26 -4.36 -1.80 1.76
CA VAL A 26 -3.36 -1.85 2.82
C VAL A 26 -2.44 -0.66 2.60
N VAL A 27 -2.19 0.11 3.64
CA VAL A 27 -1.34 1.29 3.60
C VAL A 27 -0.15 1.08 4.52
N SER A 28 1.05 1.19 3.97
CA SER A 28 2.31 0.94 4.65
C SER A 28 3.16 2.19 4.68
N ASP A 29 3.79 2.45 5.82
CA ASP A 29 4.83 3.47 5.93
C ASP A 29 5.83 3.10 7.03
N LEU A 30 7.04 3.63 6.94
CA LEU A 30 8.08 3.55 7.96
C LEU A 30 7.69 4.36 9.20
N HIS A 31 7.05 5.51 8.99
CA HIS A 31 6.63 6.41 10.04
C HIS A 31 5.12 6.52 10.00
N GLY A 32 4.44 5.83 10.91
CA GLY A 32 2.98 5.96 11.08
C GLY A 32 2.62 7.39 11.46
N ASN A 33 2.43 8.26 10.48
CA ASN A 33 1.99 9.63 10.69
C ASN A 33 0.45 9.66 10.57
N PRO A 34 -0.30 9.85 11.65
CA PRO A 34 -1.77 9.91 11.59
C PRO A 34 -2.29 11.29 11.18
N GLY A 35 -1.43 12.22 10.74
CA GLY A 35 -1.83 13.57 10.35
C GLY A 35 -2.93 13.58 9.26
N PRO A 36 -3.70 14.67 9.14
CA PRO A 36 -4.93 14.73 8.32
C PRO A 36 -4.68 14.54 6.82
N ARG A 37 -3.43 14.67 6.37
CA ARG A 37 -2.99 14.44 4.99
C ARG A 37 -2.39 13.07 4.76
N SER A 38 -2.35 12.20 5.77
CA SER A 38 -1.84 10.83 5.66
C SER A 38 -2.89 9.89 5.04
N GLY A 39 -2.43 8.89 4.30
CA GLY A 39 -3.23 7.77 3.82
C GLY A 39 -3.48 6.71 4.90
N THR A 40 -2.79 6.77 6.05
CA THR A 40 -2.90 5.79 7.14
C THR A 40 -4.17 5.91 7.97
N GLY A 41 -4.92 7.02 7.84
CA GLY A 41 -6.16 7.27 8.58
C GLY A 41 -7.45 6.98 7.79
N LEU A 42 -7.36 6.28 6.66
CA LEU A 42 -8.50 6.04 5.78
C LEU A 42 -9.38 4.88 6.32
N PRO A 43 -10.71 5.03 6.34
CA PRO A 43 -11.61 4.05 6.98
C PRO A 43 -11.65 2.69 6.27
N SER A 44 -11.40 2.65 4.95
CA SER A 44 -11.30 1.41 4.16
C SER A 44 -9.86 0.88 4.06
N ALA A 45 -8.92 1.48 4.81
CA ALA A 45 -7.52 1.10 4.78
C ALA A 45 -7.09 0.41 6.08
N VAL A 46 -6.30 -0.66 5.93
CA VAL A 46 -5.55 -1.26 7.05
C VAL A 46 -4.15 -0.66 7.05
N ALA A 47 -3.81 0.08 8.10
CA ALA A 47 -2.49 0.68 8.26
C ALA A 47 -1.49 -0.29 8.88
N VAL A 48 -0.32 -0.40 8.26
CA VAL A 48 0.79 -1.25 8.71
C VAL A 48 2.05 -0.41 8.78
N THR A 49 2.71 -0.36 9.93
CA THR A 49 4.03 0.27 10.03
C THR A 49 5.08 -0.75 9.64
N THR A 50 5.83 -0.49 8.57
CA THR A 50 6.76 -1.46 8.00
C THR A 50 7.79 -0.77 7.11
N ASP A 51 9.02 -1.28 7.15
CA ASP A 51 10.06 -0.94 6.19
C ASP A 51 9.75 -1.59 4.84
N VAL A 52 9.82 -0.82 3.77
CA VAL A 52 9.56 -1.33 2.41
C VAL A 52 10.50 -2.48 2.05
N THR A 53 11.72 -2.52 2.59
CA THR A 53 12.64 -3.65 2.39
C THR A 53 12.08 -4.96 2.97
N ASP A 54 11.46 -4.91 4.15
CA ASP A 54 10.74 -6.03 4.75
C ASP A 54 9.42 -6.32 4.01
N LEU A 55 8.70 -5.28 3.59
CA LEU A 55 7.42 -5.43 2.87
C LEU A 55 7.59 -6.10 1.51
N VAL A 56 8.63 -5.72 0.76
CA VAL A 56 8.94 -6.33 -0.54
C VAL A 56 9.34 -7.79 -0.32
N ALA A 57 10.14 -8.09 0.70
CA ALA A 57 10.49 -9.47 1.05
C ALA A 57 9.25 -10.31 1.43
N ALA A 58 8.35 -9.76 2.25
CA ALA A 58 7.11 -10.42 2.64
C ALA A 58 6.14 -10.58 1.46
N ALA A 59 6.03 -9.58 0.58
CA ALA A 59 5.21 -9.64 -0.63
C ALA A 59 5.74 -10.68 -1.62
N ILE A 60 7.06 -10.74 -1.83
CA ILE A 60 7.69 -11.78 -2.65
C ILE A 60 7.45 -13.16 -2.03
N LEU A 61 7.61 -13.32 -0.72
CA LEU A 61 7.38 -14.59 -0.03
C LEU A 61 5.90 -15.02 -0.11
N PHE A 62 4.97 -14.08 0.04
CA PHE A 62 3.54 -14.34 -0.12
C PHE A 62 3.19 -14.75 -1.56
N LEU A 63 3.68 -14.00 -2.55
CA LEU A 63 3.48 -14.30 -3.97
C LEU A 63 4.12 -15.64 -4.39
N ALA A 64 5.22 -16.02 -3.76
CA ALA A 64 5.89 -17.31 -3.97
C ALA A 64 5.23 -18.47 -3.19
N SER A 65 4.25 -18.18 -2.32
CA SER A 65 3.56 -19.19 -1.51
C SER A 65 2.24 -19.65 -2.13
N ASP A 66 1.77 -20.84 -1.73
CA ASP A 66 0.46 -21.37 -2.12
C ASP A 66 -0.73 -20.48 -1.68
N GLN A 67 -0.52 -19.56 -0.74
CA GLN A 67 -1.56 -18.61 -0.33
C GLN A 67 -1.87 -17.56 -1.41
N ALA A 68 -0.97 -17.35 -2.37
CA ALA A 68 -1.20 -16.52 -3.54
C ALA A 68 -1.94 -17.28 -4.67
N ALA A 69 -2.30 -18.56 -4.51
CA ALA A 69 -2.96 -19.35 -5.55
C ALA A 69 -4.31 -18.78 -6.02
N PHE A 70 -4.95 -17.93 -5.21
CA PHE A 70 -6.19 -17.22 -5.58
C PHE A 70 -5.94 -15.89 -6.32
N LEU A 71 -4.69 -15.43 -6.43
CA LEU A 71 -4.32 -14.23 -7.21
C LEU A 71 -4.15 -14.60 -8.68
N THR A 72 -5.21 -14.44 -9.47
CA THR A 72 -5.16 -14.61 -10.92
C THR A 72 -4.49 -13.41 -11.58
N GLY A 73 -3.15 -13.34 -11.53
CA GLY A 73 -2.36 -12.34 -12.25
C GLY A 73 -2.59 -10.91 -11.76
N VAL A 74 -2.06 -10.60 -10.58
CA VAL A 74 -1.93 -9.21 -10.12
C VAL A 74 -0.50 -8.76 -10.43
N VAL A 75 -0.36 -7.65 -11.17
CA VAL A 75 0.89 -6.89 -11.22
C VAL A 75 0.84 -5.91 -10.04
N PRO A 76 1.57 -6.17 -8.94
CA PRO A 76 1.76 -5.14 -7.94
C PRO A 76 2.66 -4.06 -8.55
N ASP A 77 2.06 -2.94 -8.97
CA ASP A 77 2.82 -1.77 -9.37
C ASP A 77 3.58 -1.21 -8.16
N VAL A 78 4.88 -1.48 -8.11
CA VAL A 78 5.82 -0.89 -7.15
C VAL A 78 6.55 0.24 -7.84
N ASP A 79 5.83 1.33 -8.08
CA ASP A 79 6.34 2.46 -8.84
C ASP A 79 6.89 3.59 -7.94
N GLY A 80 6.62 3.54 -6.63
CA GLY A 80 7.05 4.60 -5.71
C GLY A 80 6.50 6.00 -6.06
N GLY A 81 5.48 6.06 -6.92
CA GLY A 81 4.83 7.29 -7.36
C GLY A 81 5.42 7.96 -8.62
N ARG A 82 6.20 7.29 -9.48
CA ARG A 82 6.75 7.88 -10.72
C ARG A 82 5.77 7.90 -11.92
N SER A 83 4.66 7.17 -11.88
CA SER A 83 3.68 7.02 -12.97
C SER A 83 2.63 8.14 -13.02
N ILE A 84 2.70 9.13 -12.12
CA ILE A 84 1.81 10.30 -12.08
C ILE A 84 2.54 11.62 -12.42
N GLN A 85 3.58 11.56 -13.26
CA GLN A 85 4.20 12.75 -13.87
C GLN A 85 3.54 13.10 -15.21
#